data_AF-A0A955Z2I8-F1
#
_entry.id   AF-A0A955Z2I8-F1
#
_cell.length_a   1.000
_cell.length_b   1.000
_cell.length_c   1.000
_cell.angle_alpha   90.00
_cell.angle_beta   90.00
_cell.angle_gamma   90.00
#
_symmetry.space_group_name_H-M   'P 1'
#
loop_
_entity.id
_entity.type
_entity.pdbx_description
1 polymer ?
#
loop_
_entity_poly.entity_id
_entity_poly.type
_entity_poly.pdbx_seq_one_letter_code
_entity_poly.pdbx_strand_id
1 'polypeptide(L)'
;MKRLLLSATALATLLAAGGAGAITRQETITRARGFAYHPWTSTSANNTATCSAAYVSLYQPGDYVGVAYDWGGYMSLLSFDQQIKAGYGAGSQEPDGILDCTAGLDCSGFVSMAWSTGHFTTSSLHQTSAQIPVASIQPGDVFNQAGFHVAMFTQMNQSGEPSFIEALGYNVHVNAYGGWSHVNGYLPRKHGAMTDSAVGDPEGTLTNPIKIGALPYTDARDTRLSTSRMLDGCSIAPGTSQKGPEYVYVIDVTQPGTLTASVQDDAATDVDVQILTRLDTGSCVARNDATASATVGCGRYYIVADTYGSGTAAGPYTLSVDLAPSGQACAAVPAPPKHDPKGKLGDACAYPGNRNLPFCNGNFDADTCIYTQTTSFCSKPCATNTDCDGLPGGGCCEDISGKGELYCMTKPLCGSAGSSGVGSSGKPVPPGSSSGGASSGGASSSGDLPGSSGGDPSAAPGDDPVAGTTTREVTTGGCATSTLPAPGRAAVGLVGLVLAFALRRRRATAA
;
A
#
# COMPACT_ATOMS: atom_id res chain seq x y z
N MET A 1 -37.01 60.47 29.31
CA MET A 1 -38.04 59.57 28.73
C MET A 1 -37.42 58.20 28.46
N LYS A 2 -38.06 57.16 29.01
CA LYS A 2 -38.08 55.71 28.66
C LYS A 2 -36.84 55.01 28.04
N ARG A 3 -36.22 54.19 28.91
CA ARG A 3 -35.88 52.75 28.79
C ARG A 3 -35.11 52.27 27.54
N LEU A 4 -33.80 52.04 27.73
CA LEU A 4 -33.02 51.05 26.96
C LEU A 4 -33.46 49.63 27.35
N LEU A 5 -33.86 48.83 26.36
CA LEU A 5 -34.07 47.39 26.48
C LEU A 5 -32.76 46.68 26.11
N LEU A 6 -32.21 45.93 27.07
CA LEU A 6 -31.23 44.89 26.83
C LEU A 6 -31.91 43.74 26.07
N SER A 7 -31.44 43.44 24.87
CA SER A 7 -31.73 42.17 24.19
C SER A 7 -30.48 41.31 24.27
N ALA A 8 -30.45 40.41 25.25
CA ALA A 8 -29.44 39.36 25.32
C ALA A 8 -29.83 38.25 24.33
N THR A 9 -29.18 38.23 23.18
CA THR A 9 -29.23 37.09 22.26
C THR A 9 -28.33 35.99 22.83
N ALA A 10 -28.93 35.04 23.56
CA ALA A 10 -28.29 33.78 23.87
C ALA A 10 -28.20 32.97 22.57
N LEU A 11 -27.05 33.06 21.89
CA LEU A 11 -26.71 32.18 20.78
C LEU A 11 -26.41 30.81 21.41
N ALA A 12 -27.38 29.90 21.36
CA ALA A 12 -27.15 28.52 21.70
C ALA A 12 -26.22 27.91 20.64
N THR A 13 -24.93 27.87 20.93
CA THR A 13 -23.98 27.02 20.21
C THR A 13 -24.41 25.58 20.46
N LEU A 14 -25.05 24.96 19.46
CA LEU A 14 -25.07 23.51 19.37
C LEU A 14 -23.61 23.06 19.24
N LEU A 15 -23.01 22.69 20.37
CA LEU A 15 -21.90 21.76 20.39
C LEU A 15 -22.46 20.46 19.80
N ALA A 16 -22.18 20.23 18.52
CA ALA A 16 -22.24 18.91 17.95
C ALA A 16 -21.23 18.08 18.74
N ALA A 17 -21.71 17.29 19.70
CA ALA A 17 -20.94 16.23 20.29
C ALA A 17 -20.56 15.29 19.13
N GLY A 18 -19.30 15.37 18.70
CA GLY A 18 -18.75 14.50 17.67
C GLY A 18 -18.91 13.06 18.14
N GLY A 19 -19.82 12.33 17.50
CA GLY A 19 -19.87 10.89 17.60
C GLY A 19 -18.52 10.31 17.17
N ALA A 20 -18.17 9.15 17.72
CA ALA A 20 -16.94 8.41 17.43
C ALA A 20 -16.41 8.63 15.99
N GLY A 21 -15.30 9.37 15.90
CA GLY A 21 -14.38 9.56 14.77
C GLY A 21 -14.92 9.39 13.35
N ALA A 22 -15.72 10.32 12.84
CA ALA A 22 -16.02 10.37 11.40
C ALA A 22 -14.73 10.62 10.59
N ILE A 23 -14.44 9.76 9.60
CA ILE A 23 -13.34 9.91 8.64
C ILE A 23 -13.87 10.49 7.32
N THR A 24 -13.11 11.36 6.66
CA THR A 24 -13.49 11.87 5.33
C THR A 24 -13.00 10.95 4.21
N ARG A 25 -13.62 11.02 3.02
CA ARG A 25 -13.10 10.35 1.82
C ARG A 25 -11.68 10.79 1.47
N GLN A 26 -11.42 12.09 1.58
CA GLN A 26 -10.10 12.67 1.31
C GLN A 26 -9.05 12.08 2.25
N GLU A 27 -9.32 12.04 3.56
CA GLU A 27 -8.43 11.43 4.55
C GLU A 27 -8.23 9.93 4.30
N THR A 28 -9.29 9.19 3.96
CA THR A 28 -9.17 7.76 3.60
C THR A 28 -8.22 7.54 2.44
N ILE A 29 -8.33 8.32 1.37
CA ILE A 29 -7.47 8.21 0.20
C ILE A 29 -6.04 8.70 0.50
N THR A 30 -5.87 9.77 1.29
CA THR A 30 -4.56 10.20 1.78
C THR A 30 -3.88 9.07 2.56
N ARG A 31 -4.60 8.39 3.46
CA ARG A 31 -4.08 7.24 4.21
C ARG A 31 -3.71 6.09 3.30
N ALA A 32 -4.59 5.74 2.36
CA ALA A 32 -4.34 4.67 1.40
C ALA A 32 -3.06 4.92 0.58
N ARG A 33 -2.89 6.15 0.09
CA ARG A 33 -1.68 6.59 -0.62
C ARG A 33 -0.44 6.52 0.28
N GLY A 34 -0.53 6.95 1.53
CA GLY A 34 0.60 6.85 2.45
C GLY A 34 1.08 5.41 2.64
N PHE A 35 0.18 4.43 2.77
CA PHE A 35 0.57 3.01 2.80
C PHE A 35 1.15 2.51 1.48
N ALA A 36 0.58 2.92 0.34
CA ALA A 36 1.03 2.51 -0.98
C ALA A 36 2.40 3.09 -1.36
N TYR A 37 2.69 4.31 -0.94
CA TYR A 37 3.93 5.04 -1.28
C TYR A 37 4.94 5.09 -0.13
N HIS A 38 4.70 4.34 0.96
CA HIS A 38 5.60 4.31 2.12
C HIS A 38 6.99 3.78 1.74
N PRO A 39 8.06 4.55 1.90
CA PRO A 39 9.42 4.11 1.60
C PRO A 39 10.04 3.35 2.78
N TRP A 40 10.70 2.23 2.53
CA TRP A 40 11.38 1.46 3.58
C TRP A 40 12.52 0.59 3.03
N THR A 41 13.37 0.07 3.91
CA THR A 41 14.53 -0.73 3.55
C THR A 41 14.49 -2.08 4.26
N SER A 42 14.55 -3.18 3.50
CA SER A 42 14.77 -4.52 4.04
C SER A 42 16.27 -4.75 4.23
N THR A 43 16.64 -5.42 5.31
CA THR A 43 18.00 -5.86 5.60
C THR A 43 18.05 -7.38 5.72
N SER A 44 19.24 -7.96 5.84
CA SER A 44 19.37 -9.42 6.03
C SER A 44 18.69 -9.91 7.32
N ALA A 45 18.48 -9.03 8.31
CA ALA A 45 17.74 -9.39 9.52
C ALA A 45 16.26 -9.67 9.22
N ASN A 46 15.69 -9.03 8.19
CA ASN A 46 14.29 -9.16 7.82
C ASN A 46 13.98 -10.37 6.93
N ASN A 47 15.01 -11.14 6.54
CA ASN A 47 14.85 -12.32 5.68
C ASN A 47 14.29 -13.53 6.42
N THR A 48 14.35 -13.53 7.75
CA THR A 48 13.93 -14.62 8.63
C THR A 48 12.98 -14.08 9.70
N ALA A 49 12.25 -14.96 10.37
CA ALA A 49 11.35 -14.57 11.44
C ALA A 49 11.58 -15.46 12.67
N THR A 50 11.66 -14.86 13.86
CA THR A 50 12.09 -15.56 15.09
C THR A 50 11.12 -16.65 15.54
N CYS A 51 9.85 -16.54 15.17
CA CYS A 51 8.79 -17.49 15.50
C CYS A 51 8.65 -18.64 14.48
N SER A 52 9.37 -18.63 13.35
CA SER A 52 9.31 -19.72 12.36
C SER A 52 10.64 -19.94 11.65
N ALA A 53 11.26 -21.09 11.87
CA ALA A 53 12.48 -21.48 11.17
C ALA A 53 12.26 -21.80 9.68
N ALA A 54 11.01 -22.02 9.26
CA ALA A 54 10.65 -22.30 7.87
C ALA A 54 10.37 -21.03 7.06
N TYR A 55 10.11 -19.92 7.75
CA TYR A 55 9.80 -18.65 7.10
C TYR A 55 11.00 -18.11 6.33
N VAL A 56 10.74 -17.64 5.11
CA VAL A 56 11.69 -16.90 4.29
C VAL A 56 10.97 -15.72 3.68
N SER A 57 11.45 -14.51 3.96
CA SER A 57 10.85 -13.31 3.37
C SER A 57 11.01 -13.28 1.85
N LEU A 58 9.98 -12.78 1.16
CA LEU A 58 10.07 -12.43 -0.25
C LEU A 58 10.94 -11.17 -0.47
N TYR A 59 11.20 -10.39 0.58
CA TYR A 59 11.92 -9.12 0.56
C TYR A 59 13.40 -9.28 0.84
N GLN A 60 14.16 -9.48 -0.22
CA GLN A 60 15.62 -9.46 -0.13
C GLN A 60 16.15 -8.09 0.33
N PRO A 61 17.39 -8.01 0.86
CA PRO A 61 17.96 -6.73 1.27
C PRO A 61 17.92 -5.70 0.14
N GLY A 62 17.35 -4.53 0.42
CA GLY A 62 17.10 -3.52 -0.59
C GLY A 62 16.06 -2.48 -0.17
N ASP A 63 15.88 -1.49 -1.03
CA ASP A 63 14.90 -0.43 -0.86
C ASP A 63 13.57 -0.81 -1.54
N TYR A 64 12.46 -0.48 -0.87
CA TYR A 64 11.11 -0.80 -1.30
C TYR A 64 10.16 0.38 -1.08
N VAL A 65 9.07 0.37 -1.83
CA VAL A 65 7.96 1.31 -1.66
C VAL A 65 6.65 0.54 -1.61
N GLY A 66 5.81 0.92 -0.65
CA GLY A 66 4.57 0.25 -0.30
C GLY A 66 4.81 -0.72 0.86
N VAL A 67 3.96 -0.63 1.89
CA VAL A 67 4.06 -1.52 3.06
C VAL A 67 3.98 -2.98 2.63
N ALA A 68 4.81 -3.83 3.24
CA ALA A 68 4.87 -5.24 2.88
C ALA A 68 3.53 -5.95 3.08
N TYR A 69 3.20 -6.89 2.19
CA TYR A 69 2.04 -7.76 2.38
C TYR A 69 2.37 -8.79 3.46
N ASP A 70 1.52 -8.86 4.49
CA ASP A 70 1.69 -9.74 5.63
C ASP A 70 0.36 -10.41 5.98
N TRP A 71 0.31 -11.73 5.91
CA TRP A 71 -0.91 -12.51 6.10
C TRP A 71 -1.50 -12.34 7.50
N GLY A 72 -2.70 -11.76 7.60
CA GLY A 72 -3.32 -11.40 8.88
C GLY A 72 -2.76 -10.13 9.51
N GLY A 73 -1.94 -9.37 8.77
CA GLY A 73 -1.26 -8.17 9.22
C GLY A 73 -2.18 -6.95 9.31
N TYR A 74 -2.06 -6.22 10.42
CA TYR A 74 -2.76 -4.96 10.70
C TYR A 74 -1.87 -4.08 11.60
N MET A 75 -1.37 -2.96 11.06
CA MET A 75 -0.42 -2.09 11.77
C MET A 75 -0.34 -0.68 11.19
N SER A 76 0.10 0.29 12.00
CA SER A 76 0.47 1.65 11.56
C SER A 76 1.83 1.67 10.86
N LEU A 77 2.12 2.76 10.14
CA LEU A 77 3.45 3.00 9.55
C LEU A 77 4.54 3.01 10.63
N LEU A 78 4.29 3.65 11.77
CA LEU A 78 5.21 3.64 12.90
C LEU A 78 5.54 2.22 13.38
N SER A 79 4.51 1.38 13.54
CA SER A 79 4.70 0.00 14.00
C SER A 79 5.47 -0.83 12.98
N PHE A 80 5.16 -0.65 11.68
CA PHE A 80 5.87 -1.28 10.59
C PHE A 80 7.37 -0.89 10.59
N ASP A 81 7.68 0.41 10.63
CA ASP A 81 9.06 0.92 10.64
C ASP A 81 9.85 0.40 11.84
N GLN A 82 9.22 0.38 13.03
CA GLN A 82 9.83 -0.14 14.25
C GLN A 82 10.12 -1.64 14.15
N GLN A 83 9.18 -2.44 13.65
CA GLN A 83 9.35 -3.88 13.52
C GLN A 83 10.39 -4.24 12.45
N ILE A 84 10.37 -3.57 11.30
CA ILE A 84 11.40 -3.74 10.26
C ILE A 84 12.78 -3.39 10.83
N LYS A 85 12.92 -2.26 11.53
CA LYS A 85 14.17 -1.88 12.20
C LYS A 85 14.60 -2.89 13.28
N ALA A 86 13.65 -3.51 13.97
CA ALA A 86 13.90 -4.54 14.97
C ALA A 86 14.25 -5.92 14.38
N GLY A 87 14.23 -6.07 13.05
CA GLY A 87 14.58 -7.33 12.37
C GLY A 87 13.42 -8.33 12.29
N TYR A 88 12.17 -7.87 12.38
CA TYR A 88 11.01 -8.73 12.10
C TYR A 88 11.05 -9.16 10.63
N GLY A 89 10.50 -10.35 10.34
CA GLY A 89 10.37 -10.83 8.97
C GLY A 89 9.54 -9.86 8.14
N ALA A 90 10.04 -9.43 6.97
CA ALA A 90 9.29 -8.50 6.14
C ALA A 90 8.18 -9.24 5.37
N GLY A 91 6.93 -8.96 5.71
CA GLY A 91 5.75 -9.59 5.10
C GLY A 91 5.62 -11.10 5.38
N SER A 92 4.56 -11.71 4.88
CA SER A 92 4.30 -13.16 4.90
C SER A 92 3.20 -13.51 3.90
N GLN A 93 3.09 -14.77 3.52
CA GLN A 93 2.09 -15.28 2.58
C GLN A 93 1.16 -16.29 3.27
N GLU A 94 0.03 -16.62 2.62
CA GLU A 94 -0.93 -17.63 3.11
C GLU A 94 -0.27 -18.93 3.62
N PRO A 95 0.72 -19.54 2.91
CA PRO A 95 1.35 -20.77 3.37
C PRO A 95 2.22 -20.62 4.63
N ASP A 96 2.68 -19.40 4.94
CA ASP A 96 3.45 -19.12 6.14
C ASP A 96 2.56 -19.09 7.40
N GLY A 97 1.25 -18.85 7.21
CA GLY A 97 0.29 -18.63 8.28
C GLY A 97 0.35 -17.21 8.86
N ILE A 98 -0.45 -16.97 9.90
CA ILE A 98 -0.43 -15.68 10.62
C ILE A 98 0.71 -15.74 11.65
N LEU A 99 1.75 -14.92 11.44
CA LEU A 99 2.94 -14.87 12.28
C LEU A 99 2.96 -13.56 13.09
N ASP A 100 3.36 -13.62 14.35
CA ASP A 100 3.49 -12.43 15.22
C ASP A 100 4.88 -11.78 15.13
N CYS A 101 5.81 -12.44 14.44
CA CYS A 101 7.19 -12.03 14.25
C CYS A 101 7.49 -11.54 12.82
N THR A 102 6.45 -11.26 12.04
CA THR A 102 6.51 -10.62 10.72
C THR A 102 5.84 -9.25 10.76
N ALA A 103 6.16 -8.41 9.76
CA ALA A 103 5.68 -7.04 9.68
C ALA A 103 5.07 -6.71 8.32
N GLY A 104 3.84 -6.19 8.33
CA GLY A 104 3.16 -5.66 7.16
C GLY A 104 1.63 -5.60 7.31
N LEU A 105 0.94 -5.53 6.19
CA LEU A 105 -0.51 -5.45 6.11
C LEU A 105 -1.06 -6.52 5.18
N ASP A 106 -2.16 -7.18 5.55
CA ASP A 106 -2.97 -7.87 4.55
C ASP A 106 -3.94 -6.90 3.87
N CYS A 107 -4.62 -7.40 2.84
CA CYS A 107 -5.69 -6.72 2.09
C CYS A 107 -6.69 -5.98 2.98
N SER A 108 -7.18 -6.62 4.04
CA SER A 108 -8.24 -6.12 4.91
C SER A 108 -7.71 -5.33 6.10
N GLY A 109 -6.51 -5.64 6.58
CA GLY A 109 -5.75 -4.82 7.52
C GLY A 109 -5.40 -3.48 6.90
N PHE A 110 -4.97 -3.45 5.63
CA PHE A 110 -4.79 -2.22 4.86
C PHE A 110 -6.08 -1.39 4.81
N VAL A 111 -7.21 -1.98 4.38
CA VAL A 111 -8.49 -1.25 4.32
C VAL A 111 -8.92 -0.75 5.70
N SER A 112 -8.75 -1.57 6.74
CA SER A 112 -9.05 -1.19 8.12
C SER A 112 -8.22 0.01 8.59
N MET A 113 -6.92 0.01 8.28
CA MET A 113 -6.02 1.13 8.59
C MET A 113 -6.35 2.40 7.78
N ALA A 114 -6.69 2.25 6.51
CA ALA A 114 -7.07 3.36 5.63
C ALA A 114 -8.40 3.99 6.05
N TRP A 115 -9.36 3.19 6.52
CA TRP A 115 -10.61 3.67 7.13
C TRP A 115 -10.46 4.14 8.58
N SER A 116 -9.26 4.07 9.17
CA SER A 116 -8.99 4.41 10.57
C SER A 116 -9.96 3.69 11.54
N THR A 117 -10.20 2.41 11.30
CA THR A 117 -11.07 1.57 12.11
C THR A 117 -10.29 0.41 12.74
N GLY A 118 -10.95 -0.36 13.61
CA GLY A 118 -10.36 -1.57 14.19
C GLY A 118 -10.03 -2.63 13.14
N HIS A 119 -9.39 -3.73 13.54
CA HIS A 119 -9.02 -4.78 12.60
C HIS A 119 -10.23 -5.60 12.15
N PHE A 120 -10.71 -5.37 10.92
CA PHE A 120 -11.74 -6.18 10.28
C PHE A 120 -11.14 -6.98 9.12
N THR A 121 -11.57 -8.23 8.99
CA THR A 121 -11.18 -9.14 7.90
C THR A 121 -12.13 -8.97 6.71
N THR A 122 -11.79 -9.49 5.53
CA THR A 122 -12.72 -9.52 4.38
C THR A 122 -14.09 -10.11 4.73
N SER A 123 -14.14 -11.07 5.66
CA SER A 123 -15.38 -11.69 6.14
C SER A 123 -16.16 -10.83 7.14
N SER A 124 -15.49 -9.98 7.93
CA SER A 124 -16.12 -9.13 8.96
C SER A 124 -16.25 -7.65 8.58
N LEU A 125 -15.72 -7.20 7.43
CA LEU A 125 -15.80 -5.81 6.96
C LEU A 125 -17.23 -5.27 6.90
N HIS A 126 -18.23 -6.14 6.73
CA HIS A 126 -19.65 -5.76 6.73
C HIS A 126 -20.15 -5.20 8.06
N GLN A 127 -19.44 -5.45 9.16
CA GLN A 127 -19.79 -4.92 10.49
C GLN A 127 -19.48 -3.42 10.63
N THR A 128 -18.55 -2.91 9.80
CA THR A 128 -18.12 -1.51 9.79
C THR A 128 -18.47 -0.79 8.47
N SER A 129 -19.19 -1.45 7.57
CA SER A 129 -19.50 -0.90 6.24
C SER A 129 -20.86 -1.37 5.70
N ALA A 130 -21.50 -0.51 4.92
CA ALA A 130 -22.74 -0.83 4.22
C ALA A 130 -22.45 -1.20 2.75
N GLN A 131 -23.17 -2.18 2.22
CA GLN A 131 -23.12 -2.47 0.79
C GLN A 131 -23.79 -1.32 0.01
N ILE A 132 -23.18 -0.91 -1.11
CA ILE A 132 -23.69 0.14 -1.98
C ILE A 132 -23.83 -0.35 -3.43
N PRO A 133 -24.65 0.30 -4.27
CA PRO A 133 -24.66 0.03 -5.71
C PRO A 133 -23.30 0.37 -6.34
N VAL A 134 -22.87 -0.39 -7.35
CA VAL A 134 -21.64 -0.09 -8.12
C VAL A 134 -21.68 1.33 -8.70
N ALA A 135 -22.85 1.78 -9.18
CA ALA A 135 -23.04 3.14 -9.72
C ALA A 135 -22.86 4.26 -8.67
N SER A 136 -22.79 3.91 -7.38
CA SER A 136 -22.58 4.85 -6.27
C SER A 136 -21.16 4.78 -5.71
N ILE A 137 -20.28 3.95 -6.28
CA ILE A 137 -18.89 3.83 -5.84
C ILE A 137 -18.19 5.18 -5.95
N GLN A 138 -17.48 5.56 -4.90
CA GLN A 138 -16.67 6.76 -4.84
C GLN A 138 -15.31 6.44 -4.21
N PRO A 139 -14.29 7.30 -4.42
CA PRO A 139 -12.96 7.05 -3.87
C PRO A 139 -13.01 6.82 -2.35
N GLY A 140 -12.31 5.77 -1.90
CA GLY A 140 -12.29 5.31 -0.51
C GLY A 140 -13.30 4.20 -0.21
N ASP A 141 -14.28 3.97 -1.08
CA ASP A 141 -15.12 2.77 -1.03
C ASP A 141 -14.32 1.55 -1.52
N VAL A 142 -14.78 0.35 -1.17
CA VAL A 142 -14.07 -0.89 -1.51
C VAL A 142 -14.95 -1.86 -2.27
N PHE A 143 -14.34 -2.69 -3.10
CA PHE A 143 -14.92 -3.93 -3.58
C PHE A 143 -14.42 -5.05 -2.67
N ASN A 144 -15.34 -5.75 -2.00
CA ASN A 144 -15.01 -6.81 -1.05
C ASN A 144 -15.60 -8.15 -1.46
N GLN A 145 -14.78 -9.19 -1.49
CA GLN A 145 -15.19 -10.58 -1.56
C GLN A 145 -14.80 -11.27 -0.24
N ALA A 146 -15.81 -11.59 0.57
CA ALA A 146 -15.61 -12.20 1.89
C ALA A 146 -14.80 -13.50 1.80
N GLY A 147 -13.79 -13.63 2.66
CA GLY A 147 -12.88 -14.77 2.71
C GLY A 147 -11.87 -14.83 1.57
N PHE A 148 -11.82 -13.81 0.70
CA PHE A 148 -10.95 -13.83 -0.48
C PHE A 148 -10.10 -12.58 -0.65
N HIS A 149 -10.69 -11.42 -0.95
CA HIS A 149 -9.92 -10.20 -1.23
C HIS A 149 -10.75 -8.93 -1.11
N VAL A 150 -10.07 -7.80 -0.86
CA VAL A 150 -10.67 -6.47 -0.85
C VAL A 150 -9.75 -5.47 -1.52
N ALA A 151 -10.32 -4.64 -2.40
CA ALA A 151 -9.61 -3.59 -3.14
C ALA A 151 -10.30 -2.24 -2.95
N MET A 152 -9.54 -1.19 -2.62
CA MET A 152 -10.09 0.16 -2.42
C MET A 152 -10.13 0.91 -3.74
N PHE A 153 -11.32 1.33 -4.15
CA PHE A 153 -11.50 2.15 -5.35
C PHE A 153 -10.92 3.56 -5.12
N THR A 154 -10.17 4.08 -6.09
CA THR A 154 -9.55 5.40 -6.02
C THR A 154 -10.05 6.37 -7.06
N GLN A 155 -10.23 5.93 -8.31
CA GLN A 155 -10.69 6.79 -9.41
C GLN A 155 -11.13 5.95 -10.61
N MET A 156 -11.93 6.55 -11.48
CA MET A 156 -12.11 6.07 -12.84
C MET A 156 -10.99 6.66 -13.71
N ASN A 157 -10.34 5.81 -14.50
CA ASN A 157 -9.39 6.29 -15.49
C ASN A 157 -10.13 6.85 -16.73
N GLN A 158 -9.37 7.47 -17.66
CA GLN A 158 -9.95 8.05 -18.89
C GLN A 158 -10.59 6.99 -19.80
N SER A 159 -10.16 5.72 -19.71
CA SER A 159 -10.76 4.60 -20.45
C SER A 159 -12.10 4.11 -19.86
N GLY A 160 -12.52 4.62 -18.70
CA GLY A 160 -13.73 4.15 -18.02
C GLY A 160 -13.54 2.86 -17.22
N GLU A 161 -12.29 2.47 -16.95
CA GLU A 161 -11.92 1.37 -16.05
C GLU A 161 -11.54 1.94 -14.66
N PRO A 162 -11.79 1.19 -13.58
CA PRO A 162 -11.43 1.60 -12.23
C PRO A 162 -9.93 1.43 -11.96
N SER A 163 -9.40 2.28 -11.10
CA SER A 163 -8.12 2.06 -10.42
C SER A 163 -8.34 1.83 -8.93
N PHE A 164 -7.43 1.07 -8.33
CA PHE A 164 -7.50 0.65 -6.94
C PHE A 164 -6.20 0.96 -6.20
N ILE A 165 -6.29 1.04 -4.87
CA ILE A 165 -5.16 0.77 -3.98
C ILE A 165 -5.52 -0.47 -3.19
N GLU A 166 -4.60 -1.41 -3.08
CA GLU A 166 -4.82 -2.67 -2.40
C GLU A 166 -3.51 -3.25 -1.84
N ALA A 167 -3.61 -4.07 -0.81
CA ALA A 167 -2.52 -4.94 -0.39
C ALA A 167 -2.75 -6.32 -1.03
N LEU A 168 -1.94 -6.66 -2.03
CA LEU A 168 -2.05 -7.90 -2.76
C LEU A 168 -0.68 -8.35 -3.26
N GLY A 169 -0.44 -9.67 -3.20
CA GLY A 169 0.79 -10.28 -3.68
C GLY A 169 1.99 -9.89 -2.83
N TYR A 170 2.65 -8.80 -3.21
CA TYR A 170 3.87 -8.35 -2.56
C TYR A 170 3.59 -7.24 -1.55
N ASN A 171 2.99 -6.12 -1.90
CA ASN A 171 2.87 -4.93 -1.04
C ASN A 171 1.52 -4.21 -1.17
N VAL A 172 1.31 -3.17 -0.37
CA VAL A 172 0.30 -2.13 -0.66
C VAL A 172 0.75 -1.33 -1.89
N HIS A 173 -0.08 -1.28 -2.92
CA HIS A 173 0.25 -0.61 -4.18
C HIS A 173 -0.98 -0.05 -4.89
N VAL A 174 -0.75 0.83 -5.86
CA VAL A 174 -1.76 1.21 -6.85
C VAL A 174 -1.90 0.10 -7.89
N ASN A 175 -3.12 -0.39 -8.09
CA ASN A 175 -3.47 -1.24 -9.23
C ASN A 175 -4.31 -0.45 -10.22
N ALA A 176 -3.73 -0.14 -11.38
CA ALA A 176 -4.40 0.58 -12.47
C ALA A 176 -4.86 -0.34 -13.61
N TYR A 177 -4.82 -1.66 -13.41
CA TYR A 177 -4.96 -2.67 -14.47
C TYR A 177 -5.99 -3.76 -14.10
N GLY A 178 -6.41 -4.54 -15.09
CA GLY A 178 -7.48 -5.55 -14.94
C GLY A 178 -8.91 -4.97 -14.85
N GLY A 179 -9.04 -3.72 -14.41
CA GLY A 179 -10.27 -2.94 -14.51
C GLY A 179 -11.46 -3.61 -13.81
N TRP A 180 -12.66 -3.53 -14.41
CA TRP A 180 -13.86 -4.16 -13.87
C TRP A 180 -13.77 -5.68 -13.74
N SER A 181 -12.91 -6.33 -14.53
CA SER A 181 -12.69 -7.78 -14.43
C SER A 181 -11.97 -8.18 -13.14
N HIS A 182 -11.10 -7.31 -12.60
CA HIS A 182 -10.36 -7.54 -11.35
C HIS A 182 -11.30 -7.73 -10.15
N VAL A 183 -12.39 -6.97 -10.12
CA VAL A 183 -13.37 -6.95 -9.02
C VAL A 183 -14.70 -7.63 -9.38
N ASN A 184 -14.70 -8.45 -10.44
CA ASN A 184 -15.92 -9.13 -10.87
C ASN A 184 -16.43 -10.09 -9.78
N GLY A 185 -17.68 -9.91 -9.36
CA GLY A 185 -18.32 -10.68 -8.28
C GLY A 185 -18.07 -10.15 -6.87
N TYR A 186 -17.32 -9.06 -6.71
CA TYR A 186 -17.08 -8.44 -5.41
C TYR A 186 -18.26 -7.52 -5.06
N LEU A 187 -18.55 -7.38 -3.76
CA LEU A 187 -19.61 -6.51 -3.27
C LEU A 187 -19.03 -5.12 -2.97
N PRO A 188 -19.53 -4.03 -3.60
CA PRO A 188 -19.11 -2.68 -3.26
C PRO A 188 -19.57 -2.30 -1.86
N ARG A 189 -18.71 -1.68 -1.05
CA ARG A 189 -19.00 -1.27 0.33
C ARG A 189 -18.44 0.11 0.64
N LYS A 190 -19.22 0.90 1.40
CA LYS A 190 -18.83 2.19 1.99
C LYS A 190 -18.72 2.05 3.50
N HIS A 191 -17.64 2.57 4.08
CA HIS A 191 -17.46 2.57 5.53
C HIS A 191 -18.54 3.42 6.24
N GLY A 192 -19.05 2.92 7.37
CA GLY A 192 -20.22 3.49 8.05
C GLY A 192 -20.00 4.89 8.60
N ALA A 193 -18.79 5.23 9.06
CA ALA A 193 -18.45 6.55 9.58
C ALA A 193 -17.89 7.51 8.51
N MET A 194 -17.85 7.07 7.24
CA MET A 194 -17.25 7.86 6.17
C MET A 194 -18.18 9.00 5.73
N THR A 195 -17.67 10.23 5.86
CA THR A 195 -18.33 11.44 5.37
C THR A 195 -17.84 11.77 3.97
N ASP A 196 -18.77 12.23 3.12
CA ASP A 196 -18.45 12.56 1.74
C ASP A 196 -17.67 13.88 1.68
N SER A 197 -16.54 13.87 0.98
CA SER A 197 -15.71 15.02 0.68
C SER A 197 -15.16 14.89 -0.74
N ALA A 198 -14.84 16.00 -1.39
CA ALA A 198 -14.11 15.94 -2.65
C ALA A 198 -12.76 15.25 -2.42
N VAL A 199 -12.41 14.33 -3.32
CA VAL A 199 -11.11 13.66 -3.30
C VAL A 199 -10.18 14.36 -4.30
N GLY A 200 -9.00 14.73 -3.83
CA GLY A 200 -7.96 15.39 -4.62
C GLY A 200 -6.57 14.91 -4.20
N ASP A 201 -5.59 15.79 -4.32
CA ASP A 201 -4.23 15.54 -3.85
C ASP A 201 -3.82 16.67 -2.90
N PRO A 202 -4.26 16.61 -1.63
CA PRO A 202 -4.10 17.73 -0.71
C PRO A 202 -2.62 17.96 -0.41
N GLU A 203 -2.20 19.21 -0.44
CA GLU A 203 -0.84 19.59 -0.07
C GLU A 203 -0.57 19.29 1.41
N GLY A 204 0.70 19.00 1.68
CA GLY A 204 1.21 18.74 3.02
C GLY A 204 0.97 17.33 3.51
N THR A 205 0.84 16.38 2.57
CA THR A 205 0.74 14.95 2.84
C THR A 205 2.04 14.23 2.47
N LEU A 206 2.16 12.94 2.82
CA LEU A 206 3.31 12.12 2.46
C LEU A 206 3.52 12.01 0.93
N THR A 207 2.44 12.06 0.14
CA THR A 207 2.54 11.97 -1.33
C THR A 207 2.55 13.31 -2.05
N ASN A 208 2.12 14.38 -1.37
CA ASN A 208 2.16 15.74 -1.90
C ASN A 208 2.66 16.73 -0.83
N PRO A 209 3.95 16.68 -0.47
CA PRO A 209 4.51 17.56 0.55
C PRO A 209 4.61 19.02 0.05
N ILE A 210 4.46 19.97 0.97
CA ILE A 210 4.58 21.40 0.67
C ILE A 210 6.04 21.74 0.33
N LYS A 211 6.28 22.32 -0.83
CA LYS A 211 7.64 22.65 -1.28
C LYS A 211 8.14 23.94 -0.64
N ILE A 212 9.27 23.86 0.07
CA ILE A 212 10.05 25.03 0.52
C ILE A 212 10.98 25.43 -0.62
N GLY A 213 10.60 26.49 -1.34
CA GLY A 213 11.32 26.94 -2.54
C GLY A 213 12.54 27.84 -2.27
N ALA A 214 12.58 28.52 -1.13
CA ALA A 214 13.66 29.42 -0.74
C ALA A 214 13.71 29.55 0.79
N LEU A 215 14.88 29.92 1.32
CA LEU A 215 15.10 30.21 2.74
C LEU A 215 15.52 31.68 2.95
N PRO A 216 15.13 32.32 4.08
CA PRO A 216 14.25 31.77 5.12
C PRO A 216 12.82 31.58 4.60
N TYR A 217 12.11 30.61 5.18
CA TYR A 217 10.74 30.24 4.81
C TYR A 217 9.82 30.41 6.01
N THR A 218 8.58 30.85 5.77
CA THR A 218 7.53 30.85 6.78
C THR A 218 6.20 30.42 6.15
N ASP A 219 5.38 29.72 6.93
CA ASP A 219 4.07 29.25 6.52
C ASP A 219 3.14 29.19 7.74
N ALA A 220 1.88 29.60 7.57
CA ALA A 220 0.89 29.57 8.64
C ALA A 220 -0.27 28.67 8.24
N ARG A 221 -0.56 27.66 9.07
CA ARG A 221 -1.58 26.64 8.80
C ARG A 221 -2.28 26.23 10.09
N ASP A 222 -3.24 25.32 9.96
CA ASP A 222 -4.04 24.80 11.05
C ASP A 222 -4.14 23.28 10.91
N THR A 223 -3.53 22.53 11.83
CA THR A 223 -3.47 21.06 11.75
C THR A 223 -4.86 20.43 11.77
N ARG A 224 -5.89 21.11 12.31
CA ARG A 224 -7.29 20.63 12.24
C ARG A 224 -7.80 20.46 10.81
N LEU A 225 -7.20 21.15 9.84
CA LEU A 225 -7.55 21.09 8.43
C LEU A 225 -6.68 20.09 7.65
N SER A 226 -5.70 19.46 8.29
CA SER A 226 -4.89 18.44 7.64
C SER A 226 -5.65 17.13 7.46
N THR A 227 -5.35 16.45 6.36
CA THR A 227 -5.82 15.09 6.07
C THR A 227 -4.72 14.04 6.20
N SER A 228 -3.50 14.45 6.58
CA SER A 228 -2.40 13.54 6.93
C SER A 228 -2.40 13.29 8.44
N ARG A 229 -2.31 12.00 8.82
CA ARG A 229 -2.33 11.47 10.19
C ARG A 229 -1.62 10.11 10.23
N MET A 230 -0.37 10.07 9.78
CA MET A 230 0.31 8.81 9.48
C MET A 230 1.72 8.69 10.08
N LEU A 231 2.44 9.80 10.30
CA LEU A 231 3.76 9.75 10.95
C LEU A 231 3.62 9.80 12.47
N ASP A 232 3.00 8.76 13.01
CA ASP A 232 2.61 8.62 14.43
C ASP A 232 3.76 8.71 15.46
N GLY A 233 5.01 8.86 15.02
CA GLY A 233 6.18 8.98 15.89
C GLY A 233 7.48 9.27 15.15
N CYS A 234 8.56 9.40 15.93
CA CYS A 234 9.90 9.74 15.47
C CYS A 234 10.94 8.82 16.13
N SER A 235 11.82 8.21 15.33
CA SER A 235 12.72 7.14 15.80
C SER A 235 13.76 7.56 16.85
N ILE A 236 14.09 8.85 16.96
CA ILE A 236 14.98 9.37 18.03
C ILE A 236 14.24 9.60 19.36
N ALA A 237 12.90 9.54 19.36
CA ALA A 237 12.06 9.68 20.55
C ALA A 237 10.83 8.75 20.48
N PRO A 238 11.03 7.41 20.40
CA PRO A 238 9.97 6.46 20.07
C PRO A 238 8.83 6.38 21.11
N GLY A 239 9.04 6.89 22.33
CA GLY A 239 8.00 6.98 23.36
C GLY A 239 7.14 8.25 23.27
N THR A 240 7.41 9.15 22.34
CA THR A 240 6.62 10.36 22.12
C THR A 240 5.56 10.08 21.06
N SER A 241 4.29 10.30 21.43
CA SER A 241 3.15 10.17 20.51
C SER A 241 3.05 11.38 19.60
N GLN A 242 2.95 11.13 18.28
CA GLN A 242 2.74 12.14 17.23
C GLN A 242 1.54 11.69 16.37
N LYS A 243 0.47 11.21 17.01
CA LYS A 243 -0.68 10.60 16.30
C LYS A 243 -1.69 11.64 15.81
N GLY A 244 -1.32 12.91 15.88
CA GLY A 244 -2.19 13.99 15.52
C GLY A 244 -2.23 14.22 14.02
N PRO A 245 -3.04 15.20 13.58
CA PRO A 245 -2.93 15.73 12.24
C PRO A 245 -1.61 16.45 12.03
N GLU A 246 -1.03 16.25 10.85
CA GLU A 246 0.32 16.72 10.50
C GLU A 246 0.33 17.43 9.14
N TYR A 247 1.26 18.35 8.93
CA TYR A 247 1.63 18.84 7.60
C TYR A 247 3.08 18.51 7.28
N VAL A 248 3.28 17.94 6.10
CA VAL A 248 4.59 17.53 5.59
C VAL A 248 5.13 18.57 4.61
N TYR A 249 6.37 19.01 4.84
CA TYR A 249 7.11 19.92 3.98
C TYR A 249 8.33 19.21 3.39
N VAL A 250 8.78 19.66 2.22
CA VAL A 250 9.98 19.15 1.55
C VAL A 250 10.93 20.29 1.19
N ILE A 251 12.22 20.09 1.41
CA ILE A 251 13.28 21.03 1.05
C ILE A 251 14.45 20.31 0.39
N ASP A 252 14.96 20.90 -0.69
CA ASP A 252 16.22 20.47 -1.33
C ASP A 252 17.34 21.39 -0.83
N VAL A 253 18.20 20.86 0.05
CA VAL A 253 19.36 21.56 0.60
C VAL A 253 20.51 21.48 -0.41
N THR A 254 20.97 22.64 -0.89
CA THR A 254 22.03 22.74 -1.92
C THR A 254 23.40 23.12 -1.36
N GLN A 255 23.47 23.46 -0.08
CA GLN A 255 24.70 23.75 0.65
C GLN A 255 24.62 23.17 2.07
N PRO A 256 25.68 22.55 2.61
CA PRO A 256 25.64 22.00 3.96
C PRO A 256 25.54 23.10 5.02
N GLY A 257 24.84 22.82 6.11
CA GLY A 257 24.62 23.79 7.18
C GLY A 257 23.82 23.22 8.34
N THR A 258 23.34 24.12 9.21
CA THR A 258 22.38 23.78 10.26
C THR A 258 20.99 24.17 9.80
N LEU A 259 20.16 23.19 9.47
CA LEU A 259 18.74 23.38 9.17
C LEU A 259 18.00 23.50 10.49
N THR A 260 17.22 24.56 10.65
CA THR A 260 16.40 24.80 11.83
C THR A 260 14.96 25.00 11.40
N ALA A 261 14.04 24.26 12.03
CA ALA A 261 12.61 24.38 11.86
C ALA A 261 11.99 24.69 13.22
N SER A 262 11.19 25.76 13.27
CA SER A 262 10.52 26.21 14.49
C SER A 262 9.03 26.38 14.24
N VAL A 263 8.22 26.00 15.20
CA VAL A 263 6.78 26.20 15.21
C VAL A 263 6.40 27.16 16.33
N GLN A 264 5.43 28.01 16.05
CA GLN A 264 4.79 28.88 17.03
C GLN A 264 3.29 28.66 16.94
N ASP A 265 2.69 28.25 18.05
CA ASP A 265 1.27 27.99 18.19
C ASP A 265 0.66 28.76 19.38
N ASP A 266 -0.63 28.55 19.64
CA ASP A 266 -1.32 29.15 20.78
C ASP A 266 -1.37 28.19 21.98
N ALA A 267 -1.75 28.70 23.16
CA ALA A 267 -1.74 27.91 24.40
C ALA A 267 -2.72 26.72 24.43
N ALA A 268 -3.64 26.61 23.46
CA ALA A 268 -4.57 25.49 23.33
C ALA A 268 -4.11 24.47 22.28
N THR A 269 -3.06 24.80 21.54
CA THR A 269 -2.47 24.03 20.46
C THR A 269 -1.11 23.49 20.91
N ASP A 270 -0.77 22.30 20.46
CA ASP A 270 0.51 21.66 20.78
C ASP A 270 1.05 21.00 19.51
N VAL A 271 1.76 21.77 18.70
CA VAL A 271 2.38 21.31 17.45
C VAL A 271 3.87 21.10 17.69
N ASP A 272 4.30 19.84 17.57
CA ASP A 272 5.70 19.45 17.54
C ASP A 272 6.26 19.62 16.12
N VAL A 273 7.59 19.76 16.04
CA VAL A 273 8.32 19.82 14.76
C VAL A 273 9.37 18.74 14.66
N GLN A 274 9.44 18.09 13.51
CA GLN A 274 10.37 17.00 13.20
C GLN A 274 11.14 17.28 11.91
N ILE A 275 12.39 16.82 11.82
CA ILE A 275 13.21 16.82 10.60
C ILE A 275 13.54 15.37 10.26
N LEU A 276 13.21 14.96 9.03
CA LEU A 276 13.37 13.61 8.53
C LEU A 276 14.26 13.60 7.27
N THR A 277 15.06 12.55 7.11
CA THR A 277 15.85 12.31 5.87
C THR A 277 15.06 11.57 4.78
N ARG A 278 13.91 11.00 5.13
CA ARG A 278 12.98 10.26 4.26
C ARG A 278 11.61 10.22 4.94
N LEU A 279 10.53 10.08 4.17
CA LEU A 279 9.15 10.05 4.69
C LEU A 279 8.80 8.70 5.33
N ASP A 280 9.55 8.33 6.35
CA ASP A 280 9.27 7.22 7.27
C ASP A 280 9.67 7.63 8.69
N THR A 281 8.98 7.06 9.68
CA THR A 281 9.20 7.41 11.10
C THR A 281 10.59 7.00 11.58
N GLY A 282 11.20 6.01 10.90
CA GLY A 282 12.56 5.54 11.11
C GLY A 282 13.65 6.56 10.80
N SER A 283 13.38 7.51 9.89
CA SER A 283 14.33 8.47 9.33
C SER A 283 14.31 9.86 10.00
N CYS A 284 13.64 9.98 11.14
CA CYS A 284 13.64 11.20 11.94
C CYS A 284 15.03 11.44 12.55
N VAL A 285 15.61 12.62 12.30
CA VAL A 285 16.97 12.99 12.74
C VAL A 285 16.97 14.11 13.79
N ALA A 286 15.90 14.89 13.88
CA ALA A 286 15.70 15.89 14.93
C ALA A 286 14.21 16.06 15.19
N ARG A 287 13.85 16.33 16.44
CA ARG A 287 12.46 16.63 16.83
C ARG A 287 12.43 17.44 18.12
N ASN A 288 11.44 18.30 18.27
CA ASN A 288 11.21 19.09 19.48
C ASN A 288 9.77 19.65 19.51
N ASP A 289 9.33 20.11 20.67
CA ASP A 289 8.04 20.74 20.94
C ASP A 289 7.94 22.19 20.44
N ALA A 290 9.07 22.82 20.07
CA ALA A 290 9.06 24.16 19.50
C ALA A 290 10.10 24.38 18.39
N THR A 291 11.32 23.85 18.54
CA THR A 291 12.42 24.08 17.59
C THR A 291 13.30 22.85 17.44
N ALA A 292 13.34 22.28 16.23
CA ALA A 292 14.24 21.20 15.87
C ALA A 292 15.37 21.73 14.96
N SER A 293 16.60 21.28 15.22
CA SER A 293 17.76 21.60 14.39
C SER A 293 18.58 20.36 14.07
N ALA A 294 19.11 20.29 12.86
CA ALA A 294 20.00 19.22 12.43
C ALA A 294 21.15 19.77 11.56
N THR A 295 22.35 19.21 11.71
CA THR A 295 23.41 19.39 10.71
C THR A 295 23.06 18.58 9.47
N VAL A 296 22.96 19.26 8.34
CA VAL A 296 22.51 18.67 7.07
C VAL A 296 23.58 18.81 5.99
N GLY A 297 23.84 17.74 5.25
CA GLY A 297 24.54 17.77 3.96
C GLY A 297 23.58 18.12 2.82
N CYS A 298 24.11 18.21 1.60
CA CYS A 298 23.28 18.47 0.42
C CYS A 298 22.35 17.28 0.12
N GLY A 299 21.09 17.56 -0.20
CA GLY A 299 20.08 16.53 -0.48
C GLY A 299 18.68 16.95 -0.04
N ARG A 300 17.75 16.01 -0.13
CA ARG A 300 16.34 16.23 0.20
C ARG A 300 16.05 15.90 1.66
N TYR A 301 15.37 16.80 2.35
CA TYR A 301 14.88 16.61 3.71
C TYR A 301 13.40 16.93 3.78
N TYR A 302 12.77 16.43 4.83
CA TYR A 302 11.38 16.66 5.13
C TYR A 302 11.24 17.30 6.50
N ILE A 303 10.29 18.20 6.64
CA ILE A 303 9.93 18.81 7.92
C ILE A 303 8.46 18.45 8.17
N VAL A 304 8.16 17.98 9.36
CA VAL A 304 6.80 17.60 9.76
C VAL A 304 6.40 18.50 10.92
N ALA A 305 5.29 19.22 10.76
CA ALA A 305 4.61 19.90 11.84
C ALA A 305 3.42 19.03 12.25
N ASP A 306 3.48 18.42 13.43
CA ASP A 306 2.54 17.39 13.88
C ASP A 306 1.91 17.79 15.21
N THR A 307 0.61 17.54 15.36
CA THR A 307 -0.04 17.77 16.65
C THR A 307 0.36 16.67 17.65
N TYR A 308 0.94 17.08 18.77
CA TYR A 308 1.36 16.16 19.83
C TYR A 308 0.21 15.27 20.35
N GLY A 309 0.58 14.07 20.82
CA GLY A 309 -0.33 13.19 21.52
C GLY A 309 -1.28 12.45 20.56
N SER A 310 -2.58 12.58 20.82
CA SER A 310 -3.68 11.96 20.07
C SER A 310 -4.36 12.93 19.08
N GLY A 311 -3.82 14.15 18.93
CA GLY A 311 -4.41 15.19 18.08
C GLY A 311 -5.47 16.06 18.76
N THR A 312 -5.72 15.91 20.07
CA THR A 312 -6.70 16.73 20.81
C THR A 312 -6.33 18.22 20.87
N ALA A 313 -5.04 18.54 20.80
CA ALA A 313 -4.50 19.89 20.79
C ALA A 313 -4.21 20.39 19.36
N ALA A 314 -4.96 19.92 18.37
CA ALA A 314 -4.76 20.37 16.99
C ALA A 314 -5.25 21.81 16.83
N GLY A 315 -4.52 22.60 16.05
CA GLY A 315 -4.81 24.03 15.93
C GLY A 315 -3.86 24.80 15.01
N PRO A 316 -3.97 26.14 15.03
CA PRO A 316 -3.16 27.01 14.20
C PRO A 316 -1.70 27.06 14.67
N TYR A 317 -0.78 27.08 13.71
CA TYR A 317 0.64 27.29 13.96
C TYR A 317 1.27 28.14 12.84
N THR A 318 2.42 28.73 13.13
CA THR A 318 3.34 29.33 12.15
C THR A 318 4.65 28.56 12.16
N LEU A 319 5.00 27.96 11.03
CA LEU A 319 6.31 27.36 10.79
C LEU A 319 7.29 28.43 10.32
N SER A 320 8.52 28.36 10.82
CA SER A 320 9.68 29.09 10.32
C SER A 320 10.81 28.10 10.04
N VAL A 321 11.42 28.19 8.86
CA VAL A 321 12.55 27.34 8.47
C VAL A 321 13.70 28.20 7.99
N ASP A 322 14.89 27.93 8.50
CA ASP A 322 16.13 28.61 8.12
C ASP A 322 17.30 27.62 7.99
N LEU A 323 18.32 28.01 7.23
CA LEU A 323 19.55 27.24 7.07
C LEU A 323 20.75 28.16 7.28
N ALA A 324 21.49 27.93 8.35
CA ALA A 324 22.78 28.58 8.57
C ALA A 324 23.89 27.80 7.81
N PRO A 325 24.45 28.33 6.71
CA PRO A 325 25.42 27.59 5.91
C PRO A 325 26.74 27.37 6.67
N SER A 326 27.30 26.17 6.57
CA SER A 326 28.59 25.82 7.18
C SER A 326 29.79 26.34 6.37
N GLY A 327 29.59 26.72 5.10
CA GLY A 327 30.65 27.02 4.15
C GLY A 327 31.39 25.79 3.59
N GLN A 328 31.04 24.58 4.03
CA GLN A 328 31.64 23.35 3.54
C GLN A 328 31.09 22.95 2.16
N ALA A 329 31.87 22.22 1.38
CA ALA A 329 31.38 21.63 0.14
C ALA A 329 30.43 20.45 0.40
N CYS A 330 29.48 20.17 -0.50
CA CYS A 330 28.54 19.06 -0.36
C CYS A 330 29.22 17.71 -0.06
N ALA A 331 30.39 17.45 -0.64
CA ALA A 331 31.11 16.19 -0.42
C ALA A 331 31.70 16.03 1.00
N ALA A 332 31.76 17.10 1.79
CA ALA A 332 32.34 17.09 3.13
C ALA A 332 31.33 16.77 4.24
N VAL A 333 30.03 16.85 3.95
CA VAL A 333 28.96 16.55 4.92
C VAL A 333 28.05 15.48 4.33
N PRO A 334 27.80 14.37 5.05
CA PRO A 334 26.96 13.28 4.55
C PRO A 334 25.58 13.78 4.08
N ALA A 335 25.22 13.37 2.87
CA ALA A 335 23.86 13.53 2.34
C ALA A 335 22.89 12.57 3.06
N PRO A 336 21.58 12.83 3.00
CA PRO A 336 20.57 11.84 3.35
C PRO A 336 20.86 10.50 2.66
N PRO A 337 20.68 9.36 3.35
CA PRO A 337 20.83 8.06 2.73
C PRO A 337 19.98 7.97 1.46
N LYS A 338 20.61 7.61 0.34
CA LYS A 338 19.90 7.43 -0.92
C LYS A 338 18.93 6.26 -0.76
N HIS A 339 17.67 6.49 -1.10
CA HIS A 339 16.66 5.45 -1.24
C HIS A 339 16.46 5.16 -2.73
N ASP A 340 16.81 3.97 -3.18
CA ASP A 340 16.76 3.55 -4.58
C ASP A 340 15.97 2.24 -4.76
N PRO A 341 14.64 2.32 -4.57
CA PRO A 341 13.78 1.15 -4.65
C PRO A 341 13.83 0.54 -6.05
N LYS A 342 13.83 -0.79 -6.11
CA LYS A 342 13.91 -1.53 -7.38
C LYS A 342 12.53 -1.83 -7.96
N GLY A 343 12.50 -2.29 -9.21
CA GLY A 343 11.27 -2.71 -9.89
C GLY A 343 10.60 -1.57 -10.65
N LYS A 344 11.37 -0.55 -11.06
CA LYS A 344 10.90 0.55 -11.89
C LYS A 344 10.78 0.11 -13.35
N LEU A 345 10.08 0.88 -14.16
CA LEU A 345 9.90 0.58 -15.59
C LEU A 345 11.26 0.37 -16.29
N GLY A 346 11.47 -0.81 -16.86
CA GLY A 346 12.71 -1.24 -17.52
C GLY A 346 13.73 -1.95 -16.62
N ASP A 347 13.57 -1.98 -15.29
CA ASP A 347 14.46 -2.70 -14.37
C ASP A 347 14.37 -4.21 -14.61
N ALA A 348 15.49 -4.94 -14.45
CA ALA A 348 15.44 -6.40 -14.46
C ALA A 348 14.56 -6.94 -13.33
N CYS A 349 13.76 -7.97 -13.61
CA CYS A 349 12.72 -8.43 -12.70
C CYS A 349 12.69 -9.94 -12.48
N ALA A 350 12.15 -10.36 -11.33
CA ALA A 350 12.02 -11.77 -10.96
C ALA A 350 11.11 -12.52 -11.93
N TYR A 351 11.58 -13.66 -12.43
CA TYR A 351 10.81 -14.59 -13.25
C TYR A 351 11.06 -16.04 -12.84
N PRO A 352 10.23 -17.01 -13.28
CA PRO A 352 10.47 -18.43 -13.05
C PRO A 352 11.85 -18.85 -13.59
N GLY A 353 12.84 -18.99 -12.69
CA GLY A 353 14.23 -19.34 -13.03
C GLY A 353 15.28 -18.36 -12.50
N ASN A 354 14.91 -17.12 -12.19
CA ASN A 354 15.81 -16.15 -11.55
C ASN A 354 15.05 -15.29 -10.53
N ARG A 355 14.86 -15.87 -9.33
CA ARG A 355 14.09 -15.26 -8.23
C ARG A 355 14.88 -14.23 -7.41
N ASN A 356 16.16 -14.02 -7.73
CA ASN A 356 17.03 -13.08 -7.02
C ASN A 356 16.90 -11.64 -7.52
N LEU A 357 16.17 -11.44 -8.62
CA LEU A 357 15.84 -10.12 -9.15
C LEU A 357 14.66 -9.53 -8.35
N PRO A 358 14.49 -8.20 -8.36
CA PRO A 358 13.37 -7.54 -7.69
C PRO A 358 12.04 -7.84 -8.40
N PHE A 359 10.93 -7.73 -7.68
CA PHE A 359 9.60 -7.68 -8.31
C PHE A 359 9.37 -6.32 -8.94
N CYS A 360 8.50 -6.29 -9.96
CA CYS A 360 8.02 -5.02 -10.51
C CYS A 360 7.08 -4.36 -9.52
N ASN A 361 7.21 -3.04 -9.40
CA ASN A 361 6.51 -2.25 -8.43
C ASN A 361 5.55 -1.25 -9.11
N GLY A 362 4.25 -1.52 -8.99
CA GLY A 362 3.19 -0.69 -9.57
C GLY A 362 3.23 0.78 -9.11
N ASN A 363 3.83 1.08 -7.95
CA ASN A 363 4.02 2.45 -7.48
C ASN A 363 5.02 3.24 -8.33
N PHE A 364 5.84 2.55 -9.13
CA PHE A 364 6.77 3.12 -10.12
C PHE A 364 6.30 2.90 -11.56
N ASP A 365 4.98 2.75 -11.76
CA ASP A 365 4.36 2.58 -13.08
C ASP A 365 4.94 1.36 -13.83
N ALA A 366 5.21 0.29 -13.08
CA ALA A 366 5.76 -0.94 -13.62
C ALA A 366 5.27 -2.13 -12.81
N ASP A 367 4.26 -2.82 -13.29
CA ASP A 367 3.54 -3.86 -12.53
C ASP A 367 3.75 -5.26 -13.10
N THR A 368 4.36 -5.37 -14.27
CA THR A 368 4.42 -6.62 -15.04
C THR A 368 5.86 -6.97 -15.36
N CYS A 369 6.28 -8.21 -15.07
CA CYS A 369 7.59 -8.69 -15.47
C CYS A 369 7.51 -9.39 -16.83
N ILE A 370 8.05 -8.77 -17.87
CA ILE A 370 8.21 -9.42 -19.18
C ILE A 370 9.54 -10.14 -19.20
N TYR A 371 9.55 -11.40 -19.63
CA TYR A 371 10.78 -12.18 -19.67
C TYR A 371 10.86 -13.12 -20.88
N THR A 372 12.09 -13.44 -21.25
CA THR A 372 12.46 -14.45 -22.22
C THR A 372 13.48 -15.41 -21.58
N GLN A 373 14.08 -16.30 -22.36
CA GLN A 373 15.17 -17.15 -21.86
C GLN A 373 16.44 -16.37 -21.48
N THR A 374 16.61 -15.13 -21.99
CA THR A 374 17.86 -14.38 -21.86
C THR A 374 17.72 -13.00 -21.24
N THR A 375 16.49 -12.51 -21.06
CA THR A 375 16.25 -11.18 -20.46
C THR A 375 14.95 -11.15 -19.67
N SER A 376 14.86 -10.22 -18.75
CA SER A 376 13.65 -9.91 -17.99
C SER A 376 13.64 -8.42 -17.70
N PHE A 377 12.50 -7.76 -17.79
CA PHE A 377 12.37 -6.36 -17.43
C PHE A 377 10.95 -6.02 -16.97
N CYS A 378 10.86 -5.05 -16.07
CA CYS A 378 9.59 -4.50 -15.63
C CYS A 378 8.97 -3.65 -16.72
N SER A 379 7.70 -3.88 -16.93
CA SER A 379 6.86 -3.31 -17.96
C SER A 379 5.52 -2.89 -17.33
N LYS A 380 4.69 -2.28 -18.16
CA LYS A 380 3.31 -1.92 -17.88
C LYS A 380 2.46 -2.10 -19.15
N PRO A 381 1.15 -2.32 -19.01
CA PRO A 381 0.21 -2.19 -20.11
C PRO A 381 0.30 -0.82 -20.81
N CYS A 382 0.01 -0.79 -22.11
CA CYS A 382 0.05 0.43 -22.92
C CYS A 382 -1.05 0.44 -23.97
N ALA A 383 -1.40 1.64 -24.45
CA ALA A 383 -2.29 1.82 -25.60
C ALA A 383 -1.52 2.34 -26.84
N THR A 384 -0.47 3.15 -26.61
CA THR A 384 0.34 3.78 -27.66
C THR A 384 1.82 3.75 -27.30
N ASN A 385 2.70 3.99 -28.27
CA ASN A 385 4.15 4.05 -28.03
C ASN A 385 4.53 5.16 -27.04
N THR A 386 3.77 6.25 -26.97
CA THR A 386 4.03 7.37 -26.04
C THR A 386 3.87 6.95 -24.58
N ASP A 387 3.02 5.97 -24.30
CA ASP A 387 2.88 5.43 -22.94
C ASP A 387 4.19 4.79 -22.44
N CYS A 388 5.09 4.44 -23.37
CA CYS A 388 6.34 3.74 -23.13
C CYS A 388 7.59 4.65 -23.13
N ASP A 389 7.41 5.97 -23.21
CA ASP A 389 8.53 6.93 -23.19
C ASP A 389 9.32 6.91 -21.87
N GLY A 390 8.72 6.42 -20.79
CA GLY A 390 9.38 6.21 -19.50
C GLY A 390 10.41 5.09 -19.48
N LEU A 391 10.48 4.24 -20.51
CA LEU A 391 11.50 3.18 -20.59
C LEU A 391 12.89 3.77 -20.88
N PRO A 392 13.96 3.21 -20.28
CA PRO A 392 15.33 3.62 -20.60
C PRO A 392 15.63 3.50 -22.11
N GLY A 393 15.90 4.64 -22.75
CA GLY A 393 16.16 4.71 -24.20
C GLY A 393 14.91 4.71 -25.09
N GLY A 394 13.72 4.81 -24.49
CA GLY A 394 12.41 4.71 -25.13
C GLY A 394 11.93 3.28 -25.31
N GLY A 395 10.69 3.13 -25.78
CA GLY A 395 10.06 1.84 -26.01
C GLY A 395 8.95 1.90 -27.07
N CYS A 396 8.22 0.81 -27.18
CA CYS A 396 7.05 0.69 -28.05
C CYS A 396 5.98 -0.13 -27.35
N CYS A 397 4.75 0.04 -27.81
CA CYS A 397 3.60 -0.69 -27.32
C CYS A 397 3.32 -1.88 -28.24
N GLU A 398 3.51 -3.11 -27.72
CA GLU A 398 3.46 -4.33 -28.53
C GLU A 398 2.51 -5.37 -27.92
N ASP A 399 1.82 -6.12 -28.79
CA ASP A 399 0.97 -7.24 -28.37
C ASP A 399 1.84 -8.48 -28.14
N ILE A 400 2.02 -8.84 -26.88
CA ILE A 400 2.88 -9.95 -26.49
C ILE A 400 2.13 -11.29 -26.43
N SER A 401 0.79 -11.27 -26.37
CA SER A 401 -0.02 -12.49 -26.31
C SER A 401 -0.63 -12.89 -27.65
N GLY A 402 -0.58 -11.98 -28.64
CA GLY A 402 -1.29 -12.13 -29.92
C GLY A 402 -2.80 -12.11 -29.76
N LYS A 403 -3.30 -11.64 -28.61
CA LYS A 403 -4.72 -11.56 -28.23
C LYS A 403 -5.13 -10.15 -27.83
N GLY A 404 -4.32 -9.15 -28.18
CA GLY A 404 -4.57 -7.74 -27.85
C GLY A 404 -4.08 -7.32 -26.47
N GLU A 405 -3.16 -8.07 -25.85
CA GLU A 405 -2.57 -7.64 -24.58
C GLU A 405 -1.29 -6.85 -24.86
N LEU A 406 -1.46 -5.53 -24.89
CA LEU A 406 -0.43 -4.57 -25.25
C LEU A 406 0.40 -4.16 -24.03
N TYR A 407 1.72 -4.29 -24.14
CA TYR A 407 2.67 -3.88 -23.09
C TYR A 407 3.86 -3.10 -23.65
N CYS A 408 4.44 -2.28 -22.78
CA CYS A 408 5.64 -1.53 -23.10
C CYS A 408 6.86 -2.43 -23.23
N MET A 409 7.41 -2.51 -24.43
CA MET A 409 8.63 -3.25 -24.73
C MET A 409 9.82 -2.29 -24.78
N THR A 410 10.95 -2.72 -24.21
CA THR A 410 12.22 -2.00 -24.39
C THR A 410 12.55 -1.86 -25.87
N LYS A 411 13.18 -0.75 -26.27
CA LYS A 411 13.53 -0.46 -27.67
C LYS A 411 14.14 -1.62 -28.47
N PRO A 412 15.06 -2.45 -27.93
CA PRO A 412 15.62 -3.58 -28.68
C PRO A 412 14.60 -4.67 -29.06
N LEU A 413 13.45 -4.73 -28.38
CA LEU A 413 12.41 -5.73 -28.61
C LEU A 413 11.24 -5.20 -29.45
N CYS A 414 11.29 -3.95 -29.89
CA CYS A 414 10.28 -3.38 -30.78
C CYS A 414 10.26 -4.09 -32.14
N GLY A 415 9.06 -4.43 -32.62
CA GLY A 415 8.86 -5.20 -33.84
C GLY A 415 9.17 -6.70 -33.73
N SER A 416 9.48 -7.21 -32.53
CA SER A 416 9.73 -8.64 -32.27
C SER A 416 8.47 -9.36 -31.76
N ALA A 417 7.38 -9.32 -32.54
CA ALA A 417 6.14 -10.00 -32.19
C ALA A 417 6.35 -11.54 -32.20
N GLY A 418 6.27 -12.20 -31.04
CA GLY A 418 6.03 -13.65 -30.96
C GLY A 418 7.06 -14.56 -30.26
N SER A 419 7.98 -14.07 -29.43
CA SER A 419 8.90 -14.96 -28.68
C SER A 419 9.05 -14.70 -27.17
N SER A 420 8.25 -13.79 -26.60
CA SER A 420 8.35 -13.39 -25.19
C SER A 420 7.23 -14.00 -24.36
N GLY A 421 7.56 -14.49 -23.16
CA GLY A 421 6.57 -14.95 -22.19
C GLY A 421 6.11 -13.77 -21.31
N VAL A 422 4.81 -13.72 -21.01
CA VAL A 422 4.27 -12.75 -20.05
C VAL A 422 4.28 -13.41 -18.68
N GLY A 423 5.05 -12.85 -17.75
CA GLY A 423 4.81 -13.05 -16.33
C GLY A 423 3.77 -12.03 -15.91
N SER A 424 2.50 -12.39 -15.97
CA SER A 424 1.49 -11.59 -15.26
C SER A 424 1.91 -11.52 -13.79
N SER A 425 1.81 -10.34 -13.19
CA SER A 425 1.78 -10.16 -11.73
C SER A 425 0.57 -10.87 -11.07
N GLY A 426 -0.17 -11.69 -11.81
CA GLY A 426 -1.12 -12.66 -11.30
C GLY A 426 -0.47 -13.80 -10.51
N LYS A 427 -0.63 -13.70 -9.19
CA LYS A 427 -0.48 -14.74 -8.15
C LYS A 427 0.94 -15.30 -7.96
N PRO A 428 1.55 -15.13 -6.77
CA PRO A 428 2.77 -15.81 -6.39
C PRO A 428 2.59 -17.33 -6.56
N VAL A 429 3.37 -17.95 -7.44
CA VAL A 429 3.55 -19.40 -7.40
C VAL A 429 4.48 -19.69 -6.22
N PRO A 430 4.04 -20.45 -5.21
CA PRO A 430 4.89 -20.77 -4.06
C PRO A 430 6.18 -21.47 -4.52
N PRO A 431 7.32 -21.26 -3.84
CA PRO A 431 8.46 -22.17 -3.98
C PRO A 431 8.02 -23.55 -3.47
N GLY A 432 7.78 -24.51 -4.37
CA GLY A 432 7.45 -25.88 -3.95
C GLY A 432 7.01 -26.85 -5.05
N SER A 433 6.47 -26.39 -6.18
CA SER A 433 6.05 -27.32 -7.24
C SER A 433 7.22 -27.73 -8.15
N SER A 434 8.09 -28.59 -7.62
CA SER A 434 8.98 -29.40 -8.46
C SER A 434 8.16 -30.56 -9.03
N SER A 435 7.96 -30.58 -10.35
CA SER A 435 7.44 -31.75 -11.06
C SER A 435 8.56 -32.77 -11.25
N GLY A 436 8.87 -33.49 -10.17
CA GLY A 436 9.62 -34.74 -10.22
C GLY A 436 8.66 -35.88 -10.55
N GLY A 437 8.71 -36.39 -11.79
CA GLY A 437 8.00 -37.61 -12.15
C GLY A 437 8.63 -38.84 -11.49
N ALA A 438 7.85 -39.59 -10.72
CA ALA A 438 7.95 -41.05 -10.63
C ALA A 438 6.69 -41.62 -9.97
N SER A 439 6.15 -42.65 -10.62
CA SER A 439 5.04 -43.51 -10.25
C SER A 439 5.17 -44.18 -8.87
N SER A 440 4.07 -44.29 -8.11
CA SER A 440 3.38 -45.56 -7.80
C SER A 440 2.36 -45.43 -6.64
N GLY A 441 1.16 -45.98 -6.87
CA GLY A 441 0.41 -46.77 -5.88
C GLY A 441 -0.34 -46.08 -4.74
N GLY A 442 -1.67 -45.98 -4.88
CA GLY A 442 -2.58 -46.69 -3.98
C GLY A 442 -3.24 -45.97 -2.80
N ALA A 443 -4.59 -45.95 -2.87
CA ALA A 443 -5.57 -46.11 -1.77
C ALA A 443 -5.92 -44.92 -0.85
N SER A 444 -7.07 -44.33 -1.17
CA SER A 444 -8.28 -44.13 -0.34
C SER A 444 -8.18 -44.15 1.20
N SER A 445 -8.69 -43.10 1.84
CA SER A 445 -9.81 -43.21 2.79
C SER A 445 -10.36 -41.85 3.24
N SER A 446 -11.68 -41.76 3.17
CA SER A 446 -12.62 -40.77 3.71
C SER A 446 -12.64 -40.68 5.24
N GLY A 447 -12.98 -39.51 5.78
CA GLY A 447 -13.28 -39.29 7.20
C GLY A 447 -14.04 -37.98 7.39
N ASP A 448 -15.17 -38.08 8.06
CA ASP A 448 -16.35 -37.22 8.03
C ASP A 448 -16.58 -36.56 9.42
N LEU A 449 -17.18 -35.35 9.44
CA LEU A 449 -18.05 -34.75 10.49
C LEU A 449 -17.43 -34.09 11.77
N PRO A 450 -18.21 -33.33 12.59
CA PRO A 450 -18.95 -32.08 12.28
C PRO A 450 -18.82 -31.02 13.43
N GLY A 451 -19.49 -29.85 13.27
CA GLY A 451 -19.39 -28.67 14.17
C GLY A 451 -20.42 -28.52 15.30
N SER A 452 -20.39 -27.35 15.97
CA SER A 452 -21.42 -26.73 16.84
C SER A 452 -20.97 -25.30 17.19
N SER A 453 -21.62 -24.20 16.80
CA SER A 453 -22.84 -23.54 17.31
C SER A 453 -22.76 -22.86 18.69
N GLY A 454 -22.81 -21.52 18.68
CA GLY A 454 -23.73 -20.72 19.52
C GLY A 454 -23.17 -20.03 20.77
N GLY A 455 -23.37 -18.70 20.88
CA GLY A 455 -23.39 -17.99 22.17
C GLY A 455 -23.01 -16.51 22.10
N ASP A 456 -23.98 -15.64 21.80
CA ASP A 456 -23.98 -14.19 22.11
C ASP A 456 -24.22 -14.02 23.64
N PRO A 457 -23.66 -13.00 24.33
CA PRO A 457 -24.46 -11.77 24.53
C PRO A 457 -23.67 -10.44 24.68
N SER A 458 -24.24 -9.40 24.06
CA SER A 458 -24.33 -7.97 24.44
C SER A 458 -23.76 -7.44 25.78
N ALA A 459 -22.95 -6.37 25.73
CA ALA A 459 -23.12 -5.06 26.44
C ALA A 459 -21.90 -4.12 26.24
N ALA A 460 -22.14 -2.81 26.11
CA ALA A 460 -21.18 -1.70 25.98
C ALA A 460 -20.85 -1.04 27.36
N PRO A 461 -20.19 0.14 27.43
CA PRO A 461 -18.79 0.49 27.11
C PRO A 461 -18.01 1.02 28.35
N GLY A 462 -16.68 1.13 28.29
CA GLY A 462 -15.89 1.84 29.31
C GLY A 462 -14.37 1.83 29.07
N ASP A 463 -13.77 3.00 29.28
CA ASP A 463 -12.39 3.50 29.12
C ASP A 463 -11.18 2.61 29.52
N ASP A 464 -10.05 2.88 28.82
CA ASP A 464 -8.62 2.47 29.01
C ASP A 464 -8.06 2.55 30.46
N PRO A 465 -6.84 2.04 30.84
CA PRO A 465 -5.68 1.57 30.03
C PRO A 465 -4.87 0.33 30.58
N VAL A 466 -3.79 -0.03 29.86
CA VAL A 466 -2.54 -0.74 30.27
C VAL A 466 -2.46 -2.29 30.23
N ALA A 467 -1.49 -2.74 29.41
CA ALA A 467 -0.66 -3.96 29.43
C ALA A 467 -1.15 -5.22 30.19
N GLY A 468 -1.45 -6.27 29.44
CA GLY A 468 -1.59 -7.63 29.96
C GLY A 468 -1.91 -8.61 28.84
N THR A 469 -1.06 -9.62 28.68
CA THR A 469 -1.19 -10.76 27.77
C THR A 469 -2.55 -11.44 27.89
N THR A 470 -3.34 -11.41 26.81
CA THR A 470 -4.50 -12.30 26.64
C THR A 470 -4.49 -12.91 25.25
N THR A 471 -4.64 -14.23 25.23
CA THR A 471 -4.70 -15.13 24.08
C THR A 471 -5.66 -14.64 23.00
N ARG A 472 -5.11 -14.44 21.80
CA ARG A 472 -5.79 -14.01 20.57
C ARG A 472 -6.67 -15.17 20.07
N GLU A 473 -7.98 -14.98 20.04
CA GLU A 473 -8.88 -15.86 19.28
C GLU A 473 -8.71 -15.51 17.80
N VAL A 474 -7.92 -16.32 17.10
CA VAL A 474 -7.56 -16.11 15.69
C VAL A 474 -8.70 -16.60 14.81
N THR A 475 -9.61 -15.71 14.42
CA THR A 475 -10.46 -15.97 13.25
C THR A 475 -9.61 -15.82 12.00
N THR A 476 -9.32 -16.93 11.31
CA THR A 476 -8.59 -17.00 10.04
C THR A 476 -9.24 -16.11 8.98
N GLY A 477 -8.56 -15.07 8.52
CA GLY A 477 -9.14 -14.07 7.62
C GLY A 477 -8.19 -13.40 6.63
N GLY A 478 -7.04 -14.01 6.33
CA GLY A 478 -6.17 -13.52 5.26
C GLY A 478 -6.72 -13.86 3.86
N CYS A 479 -6.18 -13.19 2.84
CA CYS A 479 -6.70 -13.20 1.47
C CYS A 479 -6.21 -14.36 0.58
N ALA A 480 -6.98 -15.45 0.47
CA ALA A 480 -6.56 -16.66 -0.23
C ALA A 480 -5.99 -16.39 -1.64
N THR A 481 -4.77 -16.85 -1.90
CA THR A 481 -4.12 -16.66 -3.20
C THR A 481 -4.50 -17.76 -4.20
N SER A 482 -5.27 -18.79 -3.82
CA SER A 482 -5.60 -19.93 -4.69
C SER A 482 -6.95 -19.83 -5.43
N THR A 483 -6.89 -20.08 -6.74
CA THR A 483 -7.92 -20.56 -7.71
C THR A 483 -9.41 -20.18 -7.55
N LEU A 484 -9.93 -19.44 -8.54
CA LEU A 484 -11.37 -19.32 -8.83
C LEU A 484 -12.01 -20.70 -9.07
N PRO A 485 -13.27 -20.92 -8.67
CA PRO A 485 -14.04 -22.10 -9.09
C PRO A 485 -14.39 -22.00 -10.58
N ALA A 486 -14.14 -23.08 -11.34
CA ALA A 486 -14.47 -23.16 -12.75
C ALA A 486 -15.99 -23.01 -12.98
N PRO A 487 -16.45 -22.25 -13.99
CA PRO A 487 -17.87 -22.21 -14.33
C PRO A 487 -18.35 -23.56 -14.86
N GLY A 488 -19.51 -23.99 -14.37
CA GLY A 488 -20.14 -25.27 -14.69
C GLY A 488 -20.30 -25.49 -16.19
N ARG A 489 -19.87 -26.67 -16.66
CA ARG A 489 -20.04 -27.11 -18.05
C ARG A 489 -21.50 -27.43 -18.33
N ALA A 490 -22.14 -26.60 -19.15
CA ALA A 490 -23.30 -27.02 -19.93
C ALA A 490 -22.85 -28.05 -20.99
N ALA A 491 -23.57 -29.17 -21.06
CA ALA A 491 -23.33 -30.23 -22.02
C ALA A 491 -23.65 -29.78 -23.44
N VAL A 492 -22.68 -29.86 -24.35
CA VAL A 492 -22.90 -29.84 -25.80
C VAL A 492 -22.11 -31.00 -26.39
N GLY A 493 -22.84 -31.93 -27.02
CA GLY A 493 -22.28 -33.13 -27.63
C GLY A 493 -21.46 -32.82 -28.87
N LEU A 494 -20.29 -33.44 -28.99
CA LEU A 494 -19.48 -33.43 -30.19
C LEU A 494 -19.48 -34.83 -30.82
N VAL A 495 -20.01 -34.91 -32.04
CA VAL A 495 -19.81 -36.00 -32.99
C VAL A 495 -18.36 -35.92 -33.48
N GLY A 496 -17.61 -37.00 -33.32
CA GLY A 496 -16.24 -37.12 -33.78
C GLY A 496 -16.14 -37.44 -35.27
N LEU A 497 -15.13 -36.88 -35.94
CA LEU A 497 -14.53 -37.52 -37.10
C LEU A 497 -13.02 -37.25 -37.12
N VAL A 498 -12.27 -38.35 -37.09
CA VAL A 498 -10.81 -38.47 -37.19
C VAL A 498 -10.45 -38.58 -38.67
N LEU A 499 -9.37 -37.93 -39.12
CA LEU A 499 -8.66 -38.34 -40.33
C LEU A 499 -7.18 -38.59 -40.01
N ALA A 500 -6.78 -39.85 -40.18
CA ALA A 500 -5.39 -40.32 -40.13
C ALA A 500 -4.84 -40.50 -41.55
N PHE A 501 -3.56 -40.20 -41.73
CA PHE A 501 -2.81 -40.36 -42.98
C PHE A 501 -2.60 -41.85 -43.34
N ALA A 502 -2.71 -42.13 -44.64
CA ALA A 502 -2.61 -43.45 -45.26
C ALA A 502 -1.16 -43.86 -45.59
N LEU A 503 -0.91 -45.18 -45.59
CA LEU A 503 0.20 -45.81 -46.32
C LEU A 503 -0.14 -47.25 -46.73
N ARG A 504 -0.12 -47.50 -48.07
CA ARG A 504 0.10 -48.77 -48.80
C ARG A 504 -0.96 -49.89 -48.59
N ARG A 505 -1.50 -50.57 -49.62
CA ARG A 505 -0.91 -51.20 -50.81
C ARG A 505 -2.00 -51.56 -51.84
N ARG A 506 -1.57 -51.75 -53.10
CA ARG A 506 -2.34 -52.01 -54.34
C ARG A 506 -2.96 -53.43 -54.47
N ARG A 507 -3.85 -53.53 -55.48
CA ARG A 507 -4.33 -54.69 -56.30
C ARG A 507 -5.59 -55.40 -55.76
N ALA A 508 -6.57 -55.84 -56.57
CA ALA A 508 -6.85 -55.74 -58.00
C ALA A 508 -8.29 -56.27 -58.29
N THR A 509 -8.89 -55.77 -59.38
CA THR A 509 -9.80 -56.41 -60.36
C THR A 509 -11.24 -56.85 -60.04
N ALA A 510 -12.12 -56.41 -60.96
CA ALA A 510 -13.34 -57.01 -61.53
C ALA A 510 -14.56 -57.11 -60.60
N ALA A 511 -15.77 -56.68 -60.96
CA ALA A 511 -16.41 -56.44 -62.26
C ALA A 511 -17.38 -55.25 -62.17
#